data_AF-A0A1Q6YMI6-F1
#
_entry.id   AF-A0A1Q6YMI6-F1
#
_cell.length_a   1.000
_cell.length_b   1.000
_cell.length_c   1.000
_cell.angle_alpha   90.00
_cell.angle_beta   90.00
_cell.angle_gamma   90.00
#
_symmetry.space_group_name_H-M   'P 1'
#
loop_
_entity.id
_entity.type
_entity.pdbx_description
1 polymer ?
#
loop_
_entity_poly.entity_id
_entity_poly.type
_entity_poly.pdbx_seq_one_letter_code
_entity_poly.pdbx_strand_id
1 'polypeptide(L)'
;MGATAGLTEVVLYDTLVNYLVSMARTVEGAMNRALDAIVSLENPRTSVLPGEVFLLEPRINEMEIVIDEHAIRLLRRGSFSDDEMRLIVAALKITNDLERIGDIAVNLAERVVSLREMQGAQIPEELAPMASAVRAMVSKSLGALIFRNVEMATQVLESDDVVDQYRDRIFEKLLQHMTQEPKLVSPGMQFILATRHLERIADHATNIAEDIIFWVRGLDVRHGRGLEVRPSQSEQTDSAPAPDSAITENSHVLHSGVTPACNTERA
;
A
#
# COMPACT_ATOMS: atom_id res chain seq x y z
N MET A 1 27.04 15.85 -27.68
CA MET A 1 26.95 15.67 -26.22
C MET A 1 25.54 15.31 -25.72
N GLY A 2 24.46 15.45 -26.50
CA GLY A 2 23.10 15.08 -26.06
C GLY A 2 22.80 13.57 -26.02
N ALA A 3 23.39 12.76 -26.91
CA ALA A 3 23.10 11.32 -26.97
C ALA A 3 23.64 10.51 -25.77
N THR A 4 24.77 10.93 -25.19
CA THR A 4 25.38 10.29 -24.02
C THR A 4 24.66 10.61 -22.72
N ALA A 5 24.02 11.79 -22.62
CA ALA A 5 23.22 12.19 -21.45
C ALA A 5 21.94 11.33 -21.34
N GLY A 6 21.20 11.18 -22.44
CA GLY A 6 19.97 10.38 -22.48
C GLY A 6 20.18 8.88 -22.23
N LEU A 7 21.29 8.31 -22.71
CA LEU A 7 21.68 6.92 -22.39
C LEU A 7 21.99 6.72 -20.90
N THR A 8 22.56 7.74 -20.25
CA THR A 8 22.90 7.67 -18.82
C THR A 8 21.64 7.81 -17.95
N GLU A 9 20.65 8.57 -18.39
CA GLU A 9 19.37 8.73 -17.69
C GLU A 9 18.54 7.44 -17.74
N VAL A 10 18.33 6.86 -18.92
CA VAL A 10 17.60 5.58 -19.08
C VAL A 10 18.18 4.48 -18.20
N VAL A 11 19.51 4.34 -18.18
CA VAL A 11 20.21 3.33 -17.35
C VAL A 11 19.93 3.53 -15.86
N LEU A 12 19.78 4.77 -15.39
CA LEU A 12 19.55 5.03 -13.95
C LEU A 12 18.12 4.71 -13.52
N TYR A 13 17.12 4.94 -14.36
CA TYR A 13 15.74 4.56 -14.04
C TYR A 13 15.56 3.05 -14.05
N ASP A 14 16.11 2.37 -15.06
CA ASP A 14 16.10 0.91 -15.11
C ASP A 14 16.79 0.33 -13.89
N THR A 15 17.87 0.97 -13.43
CA THR A 15 18.55 0.60 -12.18
C THR A 15 17.63 0.75 -10.95
N LEU A 16 16.90 1.87 -10.82
CA LEU A 16 15.95 2.08 -9.72
C LEU A 16 14.87 1.01 -9.70
N VAL A 17 14.24 0.76 -10.86
CA VAL A 17 13.19 -0.25 -11.01
C VAL A 17 13.74 -1.65 -10.72
N ASN A 18 14.95 -1.96 -11.17
CA ASN A 18 15.59 -3.26 -10.90
C ASN A 18 15.86 -3.47 -9.41
N TYR A 19 16.30 -2.44 -8.68
CA TYR A 19 16.45 -2.52 -7.22
C TYR A 19 15.10 -2.74 -6.54
N LEU A 20 14.08 -1.98 -6.93
CA LEU A 20 12.73 -2.11 -6.39
C LEU A 20 12.15 -3.51 -6.61
N VAL A 21 12.27 -4.06 -7.82
CA VAL A 21 11.83 -5.43 -8.14
C VAL A 21 12.65 -6.48 -7.38
N SER A 22 13.94 -6.25 -7.14
CA SER A 22 14.77 -7.13 -6.32
C SER A 22 14.32 -7.15 -4.85
N MET A 23 14.02 -5.98 -4.28
CA MET A 23 13.49 -5.86 -2.92
C MET A 23 12.12 -6.54 -2.82
N ALA A 24 11.21 -6.24 -3.76
CA ALA A 24 9.88 -6.83 -3.85
C ALA A 24 9.90 -8.37 -3.81
N ARG A 25 10.76 -9.01 -4.62
CA ARG A 25 10.91 -10.48 -4.61
C ARG A 25 11.48 -11.02 -3.29
N THR A 26 12.37 -10.27 -2.66
CA THR A 26 12.97 -10.66 -1.38
C THR A 26 11.93 -10.61 -0.26
N VAL A 27 11.14 -9.53 -0.23
CA VAL A 27 10.01 -9.32 0.70
C VAL A 27 8.91 -10.35 0.48
N GLU A 28 8.47 -10.59 -0.76
CA GLU A 28 7.49 -11.64 -1.08
C GLU A 28 7.98 -13.01 -0.62
N GLY A 29 9.27 -13.31 -0.81
CA GLY A 29 9.91 -14.52 -0.31
C GLY A 29 9.91 -14.64 1.21
N ALA A 30 10.18 -13.56 1.95
CA ALA A 30 10.16 -13.55 3.42
C ALA A 30 8.73 -13.72 3.94
N MET A 31 7.77 -12.97 3.40
CA MET A 31 6.36 -13.07 3.72
C MET A 31 5.82 -14.50 3.49
N ASN A 32 6.09 -15.08 2.32
CA ASN A 32 5.61 -16.43 1.98
C ASN A 32 6.11 -17.49 2.97
N ARG A 33 7.37 -17.41 3.40
CA ARG A 33 7.92 -18.30 4.43
C ARG A 33 7.21 -18.13 5.77
N ALA A 34 6.96 -16.90 6.19
CA ALA A 34 6.24 -16.63 7.44
C ALA A 34 4.78 -17.15 7.39
N LEU A 35 4.09 -16.95 6.26
CA LEU A 35 2.75 -17.48 6.03
C LEU A 35 2.72 -19.02 6.03
N ASP A 36 3.65 -19.67 5.34
CA ASP A 36 3.74 -21.13 5.30
C ASP A 36 4.04 -21.69 6.72
N ALA A 37 4.86 -20.97 7.49
CA ALA A 37 5.24 -21.37 8.84
C ALA A 37 4.07 -21.31 9.84
N ILE A 38 3.16 -20.32 9.72
CA ILE A 38 2.00 -20.20 10.60
C ILE A 38 0.83 -21.08 10.16
N VAL A 39 0.58 -21.20 8.85
CA VAL A 39 -0.52 -22.03 8.32
C VAL A 39 -0.25 -23.52 8.52
N SER A 40 1.01 -23.93 8.50
CA SER A 40 1.43 -25.31 8.73
C SER A 40 2.24 -25.44 10.02
N LEU A 41 1.74 -24.86 11.12
CA LEU A 41 2.43 -24.80 12.43
C LEU A 41 2.88 -26.19 12.92
N GLU A 42 2.02 -27.19 12.75
CA GLU A 42 2.24 -28.58 13.18
C GLU A 42 3.21 -29.36 12.28
N ASN A 43 3.52 -28.85 11.08
CA ASN A 43 4.39 -29.54 10.14
C ASN A 43 5.87 -29.35 10.55
N PRO A 44 6.64 -30.42 10.83
CA PRO A 44 8.04 -30.29 11.21
C PRO A 44 8.91 -29.67 10.11
N ARG A 45 8.52 -29.79 8.83
CA ARG A 45 9.27 -29.24 7.70
C ARG A 45 9.27 -27.71 7.68
N THR A 46 8.28 -27.07 8.28
CA THR A 46 8.17 -25.60 8.32
C THR A 46 8.89 -24.98 9.52
N SER A 47 9.50 -25.80 10.39
CA SER A 47 10.21 -25.34 11.60
C SER A 47 11.40 -24.43 11.33
N VAL A 48 12.03 -24.58 10.16
CA VAL A 48 13.20 -23.77 9.76
C VAL A 48 12.82 -22.40 9.20
N LEU A 49 11.57 -22.23 8.75
CA LEU A 49 11.14 -21.06 8.00
C LEU A 49 11.25 -19.74 8.80
N PRO A 50 10.91 -19.66 10.10
CA PRO A 50 11.12 -18.44 10.87
C PRO A 50 12.58 -17.97 10.86
N GLY A 51 13.54 -18.90 10.99
CA GLY A 51 14.96 -18.60 10.91
C GLY A 51 15.38 -18.05 9.54
N GLU A 52 14.82 -18.58 8.46
CA GLU A 52 15.05 -18.05 7.11
C GLU A 52 14.50 -16.64 6.94
N VAL A 53 13.36 -16.30 7.56
CA VAL A 53 12.81 -14.94 7.56
C VAL A 53 13.76 -13.97 8.27
N PHE A 54 14.25 -14.33 9.46
CA PHE A 54 15.19 -13.48 10.21
C PHE A 54 16.50 -13.23 9.46
N LEU A 55 16.95 -14.18 8.63
CA LEU A 55 18.15 -14.00 7.80
C LEU A 55 17.93 -13.06 6.62
N LEU A 56 16.68 -12.85 6.19
CA LEU A 56 16.34 -11.97 5.07
C LEU A 56 16.14 -10.50 5.52
N GLU A 57 15.78 -10.26 6.78
CA GLU A 57 15.50 -8.91 7.30
C GLU A 57 16.66 -7.91 7.09
N PRO A 58 17.92 -8.23 7.44
CA PRO A 58 19.00 -7.25 7.26
C PRO A 58 19.21 -6.89 5.79
N ARG A 59 18.95 -7.85 4.89
CA ARG A 59 19.06 -7.65 3.45
C ARG A 59 17.96 -6.74 2.91
N ILE A 60 16.74 -6.81 3.47
CA ILE A 60 15.63 -5.93 3.08
C ILE A 60 15.97 -4.49 3.48
N ASN A 61 16.46 -4.27 4.70
CA ASN A 61 16.86 -2.95 5.19
C ASN A 61 18.00 -2.34 4.34
N GLU A 62 19.00 -3.14 3.96
CA GLU A 62 20.07 -2.66 3.07
C GLU A 62 19.55 -2.30 1.67
N MET A 63 18.57 -3.04 1.15
CA MET A 63 17.94 -2.71 -0.14
C MET A 63 17.17 -1.39 -0.07
N GLU A 64 16.46 -1.12 1.03
CA GLU A 64 15.80 0.17 1.26
C GLU A 64 16.80 1.32 1.17
N ILE A 65 17.90 1.25 1.93
CA ILE A 65 18.95 2.29 1.92
C ILE A 65 19.49 2.51 0.50
N VAL A 66 19.79 1.44 -0.22
CA VAL A 66 20.32 1.53 -1.60
C VAL A 66 19.32 2.19 -2.54
N ILE A 67 18.02 1.88 -2.42
CA ILE A 67 16.97 2.48 -3.24
C ILE A 67 16.84 3.97 -2.93
N ASP A 68 16.79 4.34 -1.66
CA ASP A 68 16.67 5.73 -1.21
C ASP A 68 17.84 6.59 -1.68
N GLU A 69 19.08 6.10 -1.51
CA GLU A 69 20.27 6.79 -2.00
C GLU A 69 20.25 6.96 -3.52
N HIS A 70 19.75 5.96 -4.25
CA HIS A 70 19.64 6.03 -5.71
C HIS A 70 18.57 7.03 -6.16
N ALA A 71 17.40 7.03 -5.50
CA ALA A 71 16.33 7.99 -5.74
C ALA A 71 16.79 9.43 -5.45
N ILE A 72 17.50 9.67 -4.34
CA ILE A 72 18.06 10.99 -4.02
C ILE A 72 19.10 11.43 -5.05
N ARG A 73 19.96 10.51 -5.52
CA ARG A 73 20.95 10.79 -6.58
C ARG A 73 20.29 11.15 -7.90
N LEU A 74 19.16 10.53 -8.23
CA LEU A 74 18.33 10.96 -9.35
C LEU A 74 17.85 12.39 -9.10
N LEU A 75 17.07 12.65 -8.05
CA LEU A 75 16.48 13.97 -7.77
C LEU A 75 17.50 15.13 -7.83
N ARG A 76 18.74 14.92 -7.37
CA ARG A 76 19.81 15.93 -7.41
C ARG A 76 20.18 16.40 -8.83
N ARG A 77 19.92 15.61 -9.87
CA ARG A 77 20.24 15.95 -11.27
C ARG A 77 19.32 17.02 -11.87
N GLY A 78 18.12 17.21 -11.31
CA GLY A 78 17.29 18.39 -11.55
C GLY A 78 16.67 18.56 -12.94
N SER A 79 16.49 17.48 -13.71
CA SER A 79 15.77 17.52 -15.00
C SER A 79 14.99 16.23 -15.20
N PHE A 80 13.69 16.28 -14.89
CA PHE A 80 12.75 15.16 -14.95
C PHE A 80 11.46 15.59 -15.62
N SER A 81 10.90 14.74 -16.47
CA SER A 81 9.49 14.82 -16.86
C SER A 81 8.58 14.49 -15.68
N ASP A 82 7.30 14.85 -15.79
CA ASP A 82 6.31 14.54 -14.75
C ASP A 82 6.19 13.03 -14.49
N ASP A 83 6.33 12.19 -15.52
CA ASP A 83 6.27 10.74 -15.37
C ASP A 83 7.47 10.19 -14.59
N GLU A 84 8.67 10.71 -14.85
CA GLU A 84 9.89 10.33 -14.13
C GLU A 84 9.84 10.81 -12.67
N MET A 85 9.30 12.01 -12.42
CA MET A 85 9.07 12.49 -11.04
C MET A 85 8.10 11.58 -10.30
N ARG A 86 6.99 11.19 -10.95
CA ARG A 86 6.04 10.26 -10.34
C ARG A 86 6.66 8.89 -10.08
N LEU A 87 7.48 8.37 -10.99
CA LEU A 87 8.23 7.11 -10.78
C LEU A 87 9.11 7.21 -9.53
N ILE A 88 9.92 8.27 -9.41
CA ILE A 88 10.85 8.40 -8.28
C ILE A 88 10.09 8.49 -6.95
N VAL A 89 9.01 9.29 -6.92
CA VAL A 89 8.17 9.42 -5.72
C VAL A 89 7.48 8.11 -5.36
N ALA A 90 6.88 7.43 -6.36
CA ALA A 90 6.24 6.14 -6.15
C ALA A 90 7.25 5.08 -5.69
N ALA A 91 8.45 5.06 -6.25
CA ALA A 91 9.51 4.13 -5.85
C ALA A 91 9.87 4.30 -4.37
N LEU A 92 10.08 5.53 -3.89
CA LEU A 92 10.36 5.80 -2.47
C LEU A 92 9.23 5.30 -1.55
N LYS A 93 7.97 5.56 -1.93
CA LYS A 93 6.81 5.11 -1.13
C LYS A 93 6.67 3.60 -1.11
N ILE A 94 6.76 2.96 -2.28
CA ILE A 94 6.68 1.50 -2.42
C ILE A 94 7.84 0.82 -1.67
N THR A 95 9.05 1.39 -1.68
CA THR A 95 10.17 0.88 -0.88
C THR A 95 9.83 0.84 0.61
N ASN A 96 9.26 1.92 1.16
CA ASN A 96 8.82 1.94 2.56
C ASN A 96 7.70 0.91 2.81
N ASP A 97 6.70 0.78 1.94
CA ASP A 97 5.66 -0.26 2.12
C ASP A 97 6.24 -1.69 2.04
N LEU A 98 7.25 -1.92 1.20
CA LEU A 98 7.97 -3.20 1.11
C LEU A 98 8.77 -3.51 2.38
N GLU A 99 9.47 -2.52 2.96
CA GLU A 99 10.15 -2.67 4.25
C GLU A 99 9.13 -3.07 5.34
N ARG A 100 7.98 -2.38 5.39
CA ARG A 100 6.93 -2.68 6.36
C ARG A 100 6.38 -4.09 6.23
N ILE A 101 6.20 -4.61 5.02
CA ILE A 101 5.81 -6.01 4.81
C ILE A 101 6.91 -6.95 5.31
N GLY A 102 8.19 -6.63 5.08
CA GLY A 102 9.34 -7.36 5.61
C GLY A 102 9.34 -7.43 7.15
N ASP A 103 9.18 -6.28 7.81
CA ASP A 103 9.03 -6.17 9.27
C ASP A 103 7.87 -7.00 9.80
N ILE A 104 6.71 -6.94 9.15
CA ILE A 104 5.54 -7.70 9.56
C ILE A 104 5.78 -9.20 9.38
N ALA A 105 6.51 -9.62 8.34
CA ALA A 105 6.91 -11.01 8.17
C ALA A 105 7.80 -11.51 9.32
N VAL A 106 8.72 -10.68 9.82
CA VAL A 106 9.52 -10.97 11.02
C VAL A 106 8.64 -11.14 12.25
N ASN A 107 7.73 -10.18 12.49
CA ASN A 107 6.78 -10.26 13.61
C ASN A 107 5.94 -11.55 13.53
N LEU A 108 5.52 -11.96 12.34
CA LEU A 108 4.79 -13.21 12.13
C LEU A 108 5.67 -14.44 12.42
N ALA A 109 6.92 -14.43 11.99
CA ALA A 109 7.88 -15.49 12.27
C ALA A 109 8.17 -15.65 13.77
N GLU A 110 8.30 -14.56 14.53
CA GLU A 110 8.44 -14.60 15.99
C GLU A 110 7.22 -15.23 16.67
N ARG A 111 6.01 -14.93 16.17
CA ARG A 111 4.78 -15.57 16.67
C ARG A 111 4.76 -17.05 16.40
N VAL A 112 5.23 -17.49 15.24
CA VAL A 112 5.33 -18.92 14.92
C VAL A 112 6.25 -19.63 15.90
N VAL A 113 7.40 -19.03 16.23
CA VAL A 113 8.32 -19.59 17.24
C VAL A 113 7.61 -19.72 18.59
N SER A 114 6.93 -18.65 19.03
CA SER A 114 6.18 -18.65 20.30
C SER A 114 5.05 -19.68 20.32
N LEU A 115 4.25 -19.77 19.25
CA LEU A 115 3.13 -20.70 19.12
C LEU A 115 3.56 -22.17 19.17
N ARG A 116 4.73 -22.51 18.62
CA ARG A 116 5.26 -23.89 18.64
C ARG A 116 5.61 -24.37 20.04
N GLU A 117 5.87 -23.45 20.97
CA GLU A 117 6.16 -23.77 22.37
C GLU A 117 4.87 -23.88 23.22
N MET A 118 3.72 -23.45 22.69
CA MET A 118 2.45 -23.46 23.40
C MET A 118 1.69 -24.78 23.22
N GLN A 119 1.18 -25.32 24.32
CA GLN A 119 0.29 -26.47 24.28
C GLN A 119 -1.12 -26.07 23.81
N GLY A 120 -1.71 -26.87 22.93
CA GLY A 120 -3.10 -26.67 22.49
C GLY A 120 -3.29 -25.53 21.46
N ALA A 121 -2.21 -25.09 20.79
CA ALA A 121 -2.31 -24.15 19.68
C ALA A 121 -3.03 -24.82 18.49
N GLN A 122 -4.33 -24.56 18.36
CA GLN A 122 -5.14 -25.01 17.23
C GLN A 122 -5.23 -23.91 16.19
N ILE A 123 -4.81 -24.23 14.97
CA ILE A 123 -4.83 -23.29 13.85
C ILE A 123 -6.30 -22.97 13.49
N PRO A 124 -6.71 -21.68 13.44
CA PRO A 124 -8.03 -21.31 12.98
C PRO A 124 -8.26 -21.76 11.53
N GLU A 125 -9.41 -22.38 11.27
CA GLU A 125 -9.78 -22.89 9.93
C GLU A 125 -9.65 -21.84 8.82
N GLU A 126 -10.04 -20.61 9.12
CA GLU A 126 -10.05 -19.48 8.18
C GLU A 126 -8.66 -18.84 7.99
N LEU A 127 -7.64 -19.23 8.77
CA LEU A 127 -6.30 -18.65 8.67
C LEU A 127 -5.63 -18.98 7.33
N ALA A 128 -5.80 -20.21 6.83
CA ALA A 128 -5.21 -20.62 5.56
C ALA A 128 -5.85 -19.88 4.36
N PRO A 129 -7.19 -19.77 4.26
CA PRO A 129 -7.83 -18.88 3.29
C PRO A 129 -7.36 -17.42 3.38
N MET A 130 -7.28 -16.85 4.59
CA MET A 130 -6.78 -15.48 4.80
C MET A 130 -5.36 -15.30 4.28
N ALA A 131 -4.45 -16.21 4.64
CA ALA A 131 -3.07 -16.20 4.17
C ALA A 131 -2.98 -16.31 2.64
N SER A 132 -3.86 -17.10 2.01
CA SER A 132 -3.90 -17.19 0.55
C SER A 132 -4.40 -15.90 -0.11
N ALA A 133 -5.37 -15.20 0.50
CA ALA A 133 -5.86 -13.92 0.01
C ALA A 133 -4.76 -12.85 0.10
N VAL A 134 -4.09 -12.73 1.24
CA VAL A 134 -2.95 -11.81 1.45
C VAL A 134 -1.84 -12.07 0.44
N ARG A 135 -1.48 -13.34 0.22
CA ARG A 135 -0.48 -13.73 -0.79
C ARG A 135 -0.88 -13.30 -2.19
N ALA A 136 -2.15 -13.47 -2.56
CA ALA A 136 -2.65 -13.06 -3.86
C ALA A 136 -2.62 -11.54 -4.03
N MET A 137 -2.97 -10.76 -3.00
CA MET A 137 -2.92 -9.29 -3.02
C MET A 137 -1.49 -8.78 -3.23
N VAL A 138 -0.53 -9.28 -2.44
CA VAL A 138 0.88 -8.90 -2.59
C VAL A 138 1.42 -9.33 -3.95
N SER A 139 1.21 -10.57 -4.37
CA SER A 139 1.73 -11.04 -5.67
C SER A 139 1.14 -10.23 -6.83
N LYS A 140 -0.12 -9.84 -6.74
CA LYS A 140 -0.78 -9.00 -7.75
C LYS A 140 -0.29 -7.55 -7.73
N SER A 141 -0.05 -6.94 -6.56
CA SER A 141 0.53 -5.59 -6.48
C SER A 141 1.95 -5.56 -7.04
N LEU A 142 2.76 -6.60 -6.79
CA LEU A 142 4.09 -6.75 -7.39
C LEU A 142 4.02 -7.03 -8.91
N GLY A 143 3.04 -7.80 -9.37
CA GLY A 143 2.75 -7.96 -10.79
C GLY A 143 2.41 -6.63 -11.46
N ALA A 144 1.56 -5.82 -10.82
CA ALA A 144 1.22 -4.48 -11.27
C ALA A 144 2.46 -3.57 -11.37
N LEU A 145 3.39 -3.68 -10.42
CA LEU A 145 4.65 -2.94 -10.45
C LEU A 145 5.53 -3.34 -11.64
N ILE A 146 5.76 -4.64 -11.82
CA ILE A 146 6.66 -5.19 -12.85
C ILE A 146 6.13 -4.88 -14.24
N PHE A 147 4.82 -5.05 -14.45
CA PHE A 147 4.19 -4.88 -15.77
C PHE A 147 3.60 -3.49 -15.99
N ARG A 148 3.72 -2.58 -15.02
CA ARG A 148 3.06 -1.25 -15.01
C ARG A 148 1.56 -1.37 -15.32
N ASN A 149 0.93 -2.39 -14.75
CA ASN A 149 -0.44 -2.78 -15.08
C ASN A 149 -1.43 -2.21 -14.06
N VAL A 150 -2.17 -1.18 -14.48
CA VAL A 150 -3.17 -0.53 -13.64
C VAL A 150 -4.36 -1.42 -13.32
N GLU A 151 -4.77 -2.30 -14.24
CA GLU A 151 -5.90 -3.20 -14.00
C GLU A 151 -5.58 -4.19 -12.87
N MET A 152 -4.34 -4.70 -12.83
CA MET A 152 -3.86 -5.52 -11.72
C MET A 152 -3.88 -4.74 -10.40
N ALA A 153 -3.43 -3.48 -10.40
CA ALA A 153 -3.46 -2.64 -9.21
C ALA A 153 -4.90 -2.37 -8.74
N THR A 154 -5.83 -2.05 -9.64
CA THR A 154 -7.25 -1.84 -9.31
C THR A 154 -7.87 -3.08 -8.66
N GLN A 155 -7.57 -4.27 -9.18
CA GLN A 155 -8.05 -5.51 -8.59
C GLN A 155 -7.49 -5.80 -7.19
N VAL A 156 -6.33 -5.23 -6.82
CA VAL A 156 -5.83 -5.32 -5.44
C VAL A 156 -6.73 -4.52 -4.52
N LEU A 157 -7.08 -3.28 -4.90
CA LEU A 157 -7.98 -2.41 -4.12
C LEU A 157 -9.35 -3.07 -3.90
N GLU A 158 -9.87 -3.78 -4.89
CA GLU A 158 -11.15 -4.51 -4.80
C GLU A 158 -11.10 -5.76 -3.90
N SER A 159 -9.90 -6.23 -3.53
CA SER A 159 -9.70 -7.47 -2.78
C SER A 159 -9.52 -7.26 -1.27
N ASP A 160 -9.36 -6.02 -0.81
CA ASP A 160 -8.99 -5.67 0.56
C ASP A 160 -10.04 -6.12 1.59
N ASP A 161 -11.32 -5.85 1.31
CA ASP A 161 -12.47 -6.24 2.14
C ASP A 161 -12.52 -7.74 2.47
N VAL A 162 -11.91 -8.59 1.63
CA VAL A 162 -11.88 -10.05 1.83
C VAL A 162 -11.02 -10.41 3.04
N VAL A 163 -9.88 -9.74 3.23
CA VAL A 163 -8.95 -10.02 4.34
C VAL A 163 -9.56 -9.60 5.68
N ASP A 164 -10.23 -8.45 5.70
CA ASP A 164 -11.00 -7.97 6.86
C ASP A 164 -12.08 -8.96 7.30
N GLN A 165 -12.85 -9.49 6.35
CA GLN A 165 -13.88 -10.48 6.66
C GLN A 165 -13.31 -11.76 7.28
N TYR A 166 -12.14 -12.21 6.82
CA TYR A 166 -11.48 -13.37 7.44
C TYR A 166 -10.98 -13.05 8.85
N ARG A 167 -10.36 -11.88 9.06
CA ARG A 167 -9.91 -11.42 10.38
C ARG A 167 -11.07 -11.46 11.39
N ASP A 168 -12.21 -10.90 11.03
CA ASP A 168 -13.37 -10.79 11.92
C ASP A 168 -13.94 -12.17 12.29
N ARG A 169 -14.08 -13.07 11.31
CA ARG A 169 -14.52 -14.45 11.56
C ARG A 169 -13.56 -15.21 12.47
N ILE A 170 -12.25 -15.06 12.26
CA ILE A 170 -11.23 -15.69 13.11
C ILE A 170 -11.33 -15.13 14.53
N PHE A 171 -11.45 -13.81 14.68
CA PHE A 171 -11.58 -13.15 15.97
C PHE A 171 -12.79 -13.66 16.76
N GLU A 172 -13.97 -13.71 16.14
CA GLU A 172 -15.19 -14.20 16.78
C GLU A 172 -15.07 -15.66 17.23
N LYS A 173 -14.56 -16.54 16.35
CA LYS A 173 -14.35 -17.97 16.67
C LYS A 173 -13.36 -18.14 17.84
N LEU A 174 -12.23 -17.43 17.81
CA LEU A 174 -11.23 -17.49 18.87
C LEU A 174 -11.77 -16.96 20.20
N LEU A 175 -12.53 -15.87 20.18
CA LEU A 175 -13.15 -15.31 21.39
C LEU A 175 -14.10 -16.31 22.06
N GLN A 176 -14.92 -17.01 21.27
CA GLN A 176 -15.80 -18.06 21.78
C GLN A 176 -15.00 -19.20 22.42
N HIS A 177 -13.97 -19.71 21.75
CA HIS A 177 -13.13 -20.79 22.27
C HIS A 177 -12.39 -20.40 23.55
N MET A 178 -11.83 -19.18 23.60
CA MET A 178 -11.12 -18.67 24.79
C MET A 178 -12.04 -18.48 26.00
N THR A 179 -13.32 -18.15 25.77
CA THR A 179 -14.32 -18.04 26.83
C THR A 179 -14.72 -19.40 27.39
N GLN A 180 -14.77 -20.44 26.54
CA GLN A 180 -15.12 -21.80 26.93
C GLN A 180 -13.95 -22.54 27.60
N GLU A 181 -12.73 -22.34 27.11
CA GLU A 181 -11.52 -23.01 27.59
C GLU A 181 -10.40 -21.99 27.89
N PRO A 182 -10.27 -21.50 29.14
CA PRO A 182 -9.32 -20.44 29.50
C PRO A 182 -7.85 -20.74 29.18
N LYS A 183 -7.46 -22.03 29.10
CA LYS A 183 -6.11 -22.45 28.68
C LYS A 183 -5.78 -22.04 27.24
N LEU A 184 -6.78 -21.78 26.40
CA LEU A 184 -6.62 -21.37 25.00
C LEU A 184 -6.39 -19.86 24.84
N VAL A 185 -6.45 -19.07 25.92
CA VAL A 185 -6.28 -17.60 25.85
C VAL A 185 -4.93 -17.22 25.27
N SER A 186 -3.84 -17.83 25.74
CA SER A 186 -2.49 -17.52 25.27
C SER A 186 -2.28 -17.83 23.78
N PRO A 187 -2.54 -19.06 23.27
CA PRO A 187 -2.42 -19.34 21.83
C PRO A 187 -3.46 -18.56 21.00
N GLY A 188 -4.68 -18.37 21.50
CA GLY A 188 -5.71 -17.57 20.83
C GLY A 188 -5.27 -16.12 20.61
N MET A 189 -4.65 -15.50 21.62
CA MET A 189 -4.10 -14.14 21.48
C MET A 189 -2.99 -14.06 20.43
N GLN A 190 -2.12 -15.07 20.34
CA GLN A 190 -1.09 -15.11 19.30
C GLN A 190 -1.69 -15.18 17.89
N PHE A 191 -2.76 -15.97 17.70
CA PHE A 191 -3.47 -16.01 16.42
C PHE A 191 -4.22 -14.71 16.10
N ILE A 192 -4.86 -14.07 17.07
CA ILE A 192 -5.49 -12.75 16.87
C ILE A 192 -4.44 -11.76 16.35
N LEU A 193 -3.29 -11.68 17.02
CA LEU A 193 -2.23 -10.77 16.61
C LEU A 193 -1.64 -11.16 15.24
N ALA A 194 -1.55 -12.45 14.92
CA ALA A 194 -1.15 -12.91 13.59
C ALA A 194 -2.14 -12.46 12.51
N THR A 195 -3.45 -12.58 12.72
CA THR A 195 -4.45 -12.10 11.75
C THR A 195 -4.36 -10.59 11.52
N ARG A 196 -4.09 -9.81 12.56
CA ARG A 196 -3.83 -8.37 12.42
C ARG A 196 -2.58 -8.07 11.61
N HIS A 197 -1.54 -8.90 11.71
CA HIS A 197 -0.36 -8.76 10.85
C HIS A 197 -0.68 -9.07 9.38
N LEU A 198 -1.52 -10.08 9.12
CA LEU A 198 -1.97 -10.42 7.78
C LEU A 198 -2.81 -9.29 7.15
N GLU A 199 -3.70 -8.68 7.91
CA GLU A 199 -4.46 -7.49 7.48
C GLU A 199 -3.53 -6.32 7.17
N ARG A 200 -2.58 -5.98 8.05
CA ARG A 200 -1.59 -4.92 7.76
C ARG A 200 -0.75 -5.18 6.50
N ILE A 201 -0.44 -6.44 6.18
CA ILE A 201 0.24 -6.77 4.91
C ILE A 201 -0.68 -6.47 3.71
N ALA A 202 -1.98 -6.77 3.83
CA ALA A 202 -2.97 -6.43 2.81
C ALA A 202 -3.07 -4.91 2.61
N ASP A 203 -3.11 -4.13 3.70
CA ASP A 203 -3.09 -2.66 3.65
C ASP A 203 -1.87 -2.14 2.87
N HIS A 204 -0.67 -2.65 3.16
CA HIS A 204 0.53 -2.26 2.44
C HIS A 204 0.50 -2.70 0.96
N ALA A 205 -0.12 -3.84 0.63
CA ALA A 205 -0.34 -4.23 -0.76
C ALA A 205 -1.28 -3.24 -1.49
N THR A 206 -2.32 -2.76 -0.81
CA THR A 206 -3.24 -1.73 -1.28
C THR A 206 -2.49 -0.40 -1.51
N ASN A 207 -1.67 0.06 -0.56
CA ASN A 207 -0.83 1.27 -0.72
C ASN A 207 0.07 1.17 -1.96
N ILE A 208 0.75 0.03 -2.14
CA ILE A 208 1.61 -0.23 -3.30
C ILE A 208 0.80 -0.12 -4.59
N ALA A 209 -0.40 -0.70 -4.64
CA ALA A 209 -1.28 -0.62 -5.79
C ALA A 209 -1.72 0.83 -6.09
N GLU A 210 -2.07 1.60 -5.07
CA GLU A 210 -2.40 3.03 -5.21
C GLU A 210 -1.21 3.82 -5.79
N ASP A 211 0.01 3.56 -5.33
CA ASP A 211 1.21 4.23 -5.82
C ASP A 211 1.58 3.87 -7.25
N ILE A 212 1.30 2.64 -7.68
CA ILE A 212 1.42 2.25 -9.09
C ILE A 212 0.40 2.98 -9.96
N ILE A 213 -0.84 3.13 -9.48
CA ILE A 213 -1.87 3.88 -10.22
C ILE A 213 -1.48 5.35 -10.33
N PHE A 214 -1.00 5.94 -9.23
CA PHE A 214 -0.47 7.30 -9.23
C PHE A 214 0.66 7.44 -10.24
N TRP A 215 1.64 6.52 -10.23
CA TRP A 215 2.75 6.55 -11.18
C TRP A 215 2.25 6.52 -12.63
N VAL A 216 1.45 5.51 -12.99
CA VAL A 216 1.08 5.24 -14.39
C VAL A 216 0.04 6.22 -14.93
N ARG A 217 -0.95 6.64 -14.12
CA ARG A 217 -2.06 7.49 -14.58
C ARG A 217 -1.96 8.94 -14.11
N GLY A 218 -1.09 9.25 -13.14
CA GLY A 218 -1.09 10.56 -12.48
C GLY A 218 -2.33 10.83 -11.63
N LEU A 219 -3.12 9.79 -11.33
CA LEU A 219 -4.37 9.91 -10.57
C LEU A 219 -4.13 9.52 -9.11
N ASP A 220 -4.59 10.38 -8.21
CA ASP A 220 -4.64 10.06 -6.79
C ASP A 220 -5.94 9.32 -6.47
N VAL A 221 -5.84 7.99 -6.34
CA VAL A 221 -6.99 7.11 -6.05
C VAL A 221 -7.22 6.89 -4.55
N ARG A 222 -6.38 7.49 -3.69
CA ARG A 222 -6.45 7.31 -2.23
C ARG A 222 -7.82 7.70 -1.67
N HIS A 223 -8.30 6.95 -0.69
CA HIS A 223 -9.63 7.15 -0.08
C HIS A 223 -10.78 7.21 -1.11
N GLY A 224 -10.67 6.48 -2.22
CA GLY A 224 -11.69 6.44 -3.28
C GLY A 224 -11.79 7.69 -4.15
N ARG A 225 -10.87 8.67 -4.02
CA ARG A 225 -10.96 9.97 -4.73
C ARG A 225 -10.77 9.90 -6.25
N GLY A 226 -10.32 8.77 -6.80
CA GLY A 226 -10.00 8.62 -8.22
C GLY A 226 -10.67 7.45 -8.95
N LEU A 227 -11.59 6.73 -8.29
CA LEU A 227 -12.33 5.62 -8.92
C LEU A 227 -13.47 6.10 -9.84
N GLU A 228 -13.90 7.36 -9.70
CA GLU A 228 -14.82 8.00 -10.64
C GLU A 228 -14.08 8.54 -11.86
N VAL A 229 -13.96 7.71 -12.90
CA VAL A 229 -13.61 8.18 -14.24
C VAL A 229 -14.73 9.12 -14.70
N ARG A 230 -14.49 10.44 -14.68
CA ARG A 230 -15.33 11.38 -15.43
C ARG A 230 -15.19 11.06 -16.91
N PRO A 231 -16.25 10.66 -17.63
CA PRO A 231 -16.16 10.50 -19.07
C PRO A 231 -15.77 11.85 -19.69
N SER A 232 -14.80 11.82 -20.59
CA SER A 232 -14.30 12.96 -21.34
C SER A 232 -15.46 13.76 -21.91
N GLN A 233 -15.55 15.05 -21.57
CA GLN A 233 -16.46 15.98 -22.22
C GLN A 233 -16.07 16.06 -23.69
N SER A 234 -16.84 15.37 -24.53
CA SER A 234 -16.80 15.49 -25.98
C SER A 234 -17.21 16.91 -26.37
N GLU A 235 -16.35 17.52 -27.18
CA GLU A 235 -16.59 18.62 -28.12
C GLU A 235 -18.06 19.09 -28.23
N GLN A 236 -18.35 20.28 -27.69
CA GLN A 236 -19.40 21.14 -28.24
C GLN A 236 -18.72 22.31 -28.92
N THR A 237 -18.58 22.16 -30.24
CA THR A 237 -18.54 23.29 -31.16
C THR A 237 -19.90 23.97 -31.08
N ASP A 238 -19.92 25.26 -30.79
CA ASP A 238 -21.11 26.07 -31.13
C ASP A 238 -20.68 27.40 -31.73
N SER A 239 -21.00 27.52 -33.01
CA SER A 239 -20.87 28.70 -33.84
C SER A 239 -22.09 29.61 -33.64
N ALA A 240 -21.81 30.90 -33.45
CA ALA A 240 -22.65 32.12 -33.34
C ALA A 240 -23.93 32.22 -34.25
N PRO A 241 -24.78 33.29 -34.18
CA PRO A 241 -24.70 34.55 -33.40
C PRO A 241 -26.01 35.04 -32.73
N ALA A 242 -25.92 36.19 -32.05
CA ALA A 242 -26.99 36.93 -31.36
C ALA A 242 -28.12 37.46 -32.27
N PRO A 243 -29.23 37.94 -31.65
CA PRO A 243 -29.68 39.30 -31.97
C PRO A 243 -30.09 40.16 -30.76
N ASP A 244 -29.99 41.47 -31.00
CA ASP A 244 -30.36 42.63 -30.17
C ASP A 244 -31.84 42.68 -29.74
N SER A 245 -32.10 43.20 -28.53
CA SER A 245 -33.08 44.31 -28.31
C SER A 245 -33.08 44.85 -26.86
N ALA A 246 -32.54 46.07 -26.72
CA ALA A 246 -33.03 47.25 -25.97
C ALA A 246 -33.67 47.18 -24.55
N ILE A 247 -33.04 47.93 -23.61
CA ILE A 247 -33.59 49.00 -22.72
C ILE A 247 -34.70 48.56 -21.71
N THR A 248 -34.56 48.73 -20.39
CA THR A 248 -34.67 50.01 -19.64
C THR A 248 -34.18 49.89 -18.18
N GLU A 249 -33.73 51.02 -17.66
CA GLU A 249 -33.31 51.35 -16.29
C GLU A 249 -34.34 51.04 -15.19
N ASN A 250 -33.86 50.73 -13.98
CA ASN A 250 -34.24 51.55 -12.82
C ASN A 250 -33.27 51.46 -11.65
N SER A 251 -32.99 52.63 -11.10
CA SER A 251 -32.10 53.01 -10.04
C SER A 251 -32.83 53.08 -8.68
N HIS A 252 -32.12 52.82 -7.58
CA HIS A 252 -32.27 53.43 -6.24
C HIS A 252 -31.26 52.75 -5.30
N VAL A 253 -30.04 53.28 -5.12
CA VAL A 253 -29.62 54.31 -4.14
C VAL A 253 -29.94 53.92 -2.68
N LEU A 254 -28.93 53.55 -1.88
CA LEU A 254 -28.35 54.39 -0.82
C LEU A 254 -27.28 53.68 0.03
N HIS A 255 -26.19 54.41 0.21
CA HIS A 255 -25.09 54.23 1.15
C HIS A 255 -25.53 54.13 2.62
N SER A 256 -24.78 53.34 3.40
CA SER A 256 -23.99 53.75 4.58
C SER A 256 -23.66 52.47 5.35
N GLY A 257 -22.41 52.06 5.58
CA GLY A 257 -21.31 52.86 6.12
C GLY A 257 -21.09 52.43 7.58
N VAL A 258 -19.82 52.21 7.93
CA VAL A 258 -19.26 52.21 9.29
C VAL A 258 -19.21 50.85 10.02
N THR A 259 -18.04 50.21 9.87
CA THR A 259 -17.36 49.43 10.90
C THR A 259 -17.04 50.30 12.13
N PRO A 260 -16.92 49.69 13.31
CA PRO A 260 -15.71 49.94 14.09
C PRO A 260 -15.07 48.64 14.59
N ALA A 261 -13.75 48.60 14.45
CA ALA A 261 -12.87 47.72 15.23
C ALA A 261 -12.81 48.21 16.67
N CYS A 262 -12.76 47.30 17.65
CA CYS A 262 -11.81 47.43 18.75
C CYS A 262 -11.63 46.11 19.53
N ASN A 263 -10.35 45.80 19.74
CA ASN A 263 -9.75 44.80 20.60
C ASN A 263 -10.39 44.71 22.01
N THR A 264 -10.33 43.54 22.65
CA THR A 264 -9.31 43.24 23.69
C THR A 264 -9.50 41.85 24.29
N GLU A 265 -8.36 41.32 24.71
CA GLU A 265 -8.12 40.00 25.29
C GLU A 265 -8.73 39.82 26.70
N ARG A 266 -8.73 38.55 27.13
CA ARG A 266 -8.69 38.03 28.52
C ARG A 266 -9.98 38.02 29.34
N ALA A 267 -10.52 36.81 29.53
CA ALA A 267 -10.40 36.09 30.80
C ALA A 267 -10.31 34.58 30.51
#